data_AF-A0A2D5UJF4-F1
#
_entry.id   AF-A0A2D5UJF4-F1
#
_cell.length_a   1.000
_cell.length_b   1.000
_cell.length_c   1.000
_cell.angle_alpha   90.00
_cell.angle_beta   90.00
_cell.angle_gamma   90.00
#
_symmetry.space_group_name_H-M   'P 1'
#
loop_
_entity.id
_entity.type
_entity.pdbx_description
1 polymer ?
#
loop_
_entity_poly.entity_id
_entity_poly.type
_entity_poly.pdbx_seq_one_letter_code
_entity_poly.pdbx_strand_id
1 'polypeptide(L)' 'MPEQEGIATMLQLKAIDNDVKIIAVSGGGMGNAIDYLDNALKLGAKAVFEKPVNLQKLINKVDLLLME' A
#
# COMPACT_ATOMS: atom_id res chain seq x y z
N MET A 1 -5.24 -7.78 -7.09
CA MET A 1 -6.03 -8.98 -6.76
C MET A 1 -6.60 -9.49 -8.07
N PRO A 2 -6.78 -10.80 -8.29
CA PRO A 2 -7.20 -11.30 -9.62
C PRO A 2 -8.45 -10.61 -10.16
N GLU A 3 -9.39 -10.29 -9.24
CA GLU A 3 -10.67 -9.66 -9.55
C GLU A 3 -10.73 -8.15 -9.24
N GLN A 4 -9.72 -7.58 -8.59
CA GLN A 4 -9.73 -6.18 -8.12
C GLN A 4 -8.37 -5.50 -8.25
N GLU A 5 -8.39 -4.26 -8.77
CA GLU A 5 -7.23 -3.39 -8.91
C GLU A 5 -6.90 -2.74 -7.56
N GLY A 6 -5.61 -2.71 -7.19
CA GLY A 6 -5.18 -2.37 -5.83
C GLY A 6 -5.38 -0.91 -5.45
N ILE A 7 -5.14 0.04 -6.38
CA ILE A 7 -5.38 1.47 -6.13
C ILE A 7 -6.87 1.74 -5.98
N ALA A 8 -7.71 1.15 -6.84
CA ALA A 8 -9.16 1.26 -6.73
C ALA A 8 -9.66 0.74 -5.38
N THR A 9 -9.19 -0.42 -4.92
CA THR A 9 -9.52 -0.95 -3.59
C THR A 9 -9.09 0.00 -2.46
N MET A 10 -7.89 0.58 -2.54
CA MET A 10 -7.42 1.54 -1.54
C MET A 10 -8.31 2.78 -1.47
N LEU A 11 -8.70 3.34 -2.62
CA LEU A 11 -9.59 4.50 -2.67
C LEU A 11 -10.98 4.19 -2.10
N GLN A 12 -11.50 2.98 -2.36
CA GLN A 12 -12.76 2.51 -1.76
C GLN A 12 -12.67 2.40 -0.23
N LEU A 13 -11.57 1.85 0.30
CA LEU A 13 -11.35 1.76 1.75
C LEU A 13 -11.28 3.15 2.39
N LYS A 14 -10.55 4.09 1.77
CA LYS A 14 -10.47 5.47 2.25
C LYS A 14 -11.79 6.23 2.19
N ALA A 15 -12.68 5.89 1.27
CA ALA A 15 -14.01 6.47 1.20
C ALA A 15 -14.93 5.98 2.34
N ILE A 16 -14.67 4.78 2.87
CA ILE A 16 -15.40 4.21 4.02
C ILE A 16 -14.86 4.78 5.33
N ASP A 17 -13.53 4.81 5.47
CA ASP A 17 -12.83 5.35 6.63
C ASP A 17 -11.60 6.12 6.16
N ASN A 18 -11.62 7.44 6.32
CA ASN A 18 -10.52 8.29 5.85
C ASN A 18 -9.23 8.11 6.68
N ASP A 19 -9.34 7.59 7.90
CA ASP A 19 -8.21 7.39 8.82
C ASP A 19 -7.61 5.99 8.75
N VAL A 20 -8.19 5.10 7.93
CA VAL A 20 -7.69 3.73 7.74
C VAL A 20 -6.22 3.73 7.32
N LYS A 21 -5.40 2.95 8.03
CA LYS A 21 -3.96 2.84 7.80
C LYS A 21 -3.70 1.81 6.71
N ILE A 22 -3.24 2.26 5.54
CA ILE A 22 -3.01 1.41 4.36
C ILE A 22 -1.52 1.30 4.05
N ILE A 23 -1.03 0.07 3.87
CA ILE A 23 0.29 -0.22 3.29
C ILE A 23 0.08 -0.85 1.92
N ALA A 24 0.60 -0.24 0.86
CA ALA A 24 0.51 -0.82 -0.49
C ALA A 24 1.75 -1.67 -0.82
N VAL A 25 1.54 -2.80 -1.50
CA VAL A 25 2.62 -3.71 -1.87
C VAL A 25 2.51 -4.09 -3.34
N SER A 26 3.55 -3.81 -4.13
CA SER A 26 3.56 -4.08 -5.57
C SER A 26 4.83 -4.82 -5.99
N GLY A 27 4.70 -5.72 -6.96
CA GLY A 27 5.84 -6.35 -7.65
C GLY A 27 5.91 -5.95 -9.12
N GLY A 28 5.26 -4.86 -9.52
CA GLY A 28 5.24 -4.36 -10.91
C GLY A 28 4.18 -4.98 -11.80
N GLY A 29 3.90 -6.28 -11.68
CA GLY A 29 2.86 -6.91 -12.52
C GLY A 29 3.09 -6.67 -14.01
N MET A 30 2.12 -6.07 -14.72
CA MET A 30 2.21 -5.70 -16.14
C MET A 30 2.90 -4.34 -16.38
N GLY A 31 3.26 -3.59 -15.33
CA GLY A 31 3.89 -2.27 -15.39
C GLY A 31 5.11 -2.16 -14.46
N ASN A 32 5.54 -0.93 -14.16
CA ASN A 32 6.66 -0.68 -13.25
C ASN A 32 6.14 -0.60 -11.80
N ALA A 33 6.75 -1.36 -10.89
CA ALA A 33 6.39 -1.36 -9.47
C ALA A 33 6.47 0.05 -8.87
N ILE A 34 7.49 0.81 -9.27
CA ILE A 34 7.76 2.17 -8.79
C ILE A 34 6.57 3.09 -9.05
N ASP A 35 6.02 3.07 -10.27
CA ASP A 35 4.91 3.95 -10.66
C ASP A 35 3.65 3.66 -9.83
N TYR A 36 3.35 2.38 -9.59
CA TYR A 36 2.21 1.99 -8.76
C TYR A 36 2.38 2.39 -7.30
N LEU A 37 3.58 2.21 -6.74
CA LEU A 37 3.86 2.56 -5.35
C LEU A 37 3.88 4.08 -5.13
N ASP A 38 4.45 4.84 -6.07
CA ASP A 38 4.43 6.31 -6.04
C ASP A 38 2.99 6.84 -6.09
N ASN A 39 2.14 6.26 -6.95
CA ASN A 39 0.73 6.60 -6.99
C ASN A 39 0.01 6.23 -5.71
N ALA A 40 0.31 5.07 -5.10
CA ALA A 40 -0.28 4.67 -3.83
C ALA A 40 0.03 5.67 -2.71
N LEU A 41 1.27 6.15 -2.60
CA LEU A 41 1.66 7.19 -1.64
C LEU A 41 0.87 8.49 -1.87
N LYS A 42 0.83 8.97 -3.12
CA LYS A 42 0.11 10.22 -3.48
C LYS A 42 -1.38 10.15 -3.16
N LEU A 43 -1.97 8.97 -3.26
CA LEU A 43 -3.40 8.72 -3.01
C LEU A 43 -3.70 8.36 -1.55
N GLY A 44 -2.68 8.29 -0.69
CA GLY A 44 -2.83 8.25 0.75
C GLY A 44 -2.53 6.91 1.42
N ALA A 45 -1.79 6.01 0.77
CA ALA A 45 -1.11 4.94 1.48
C ALA A 45 -0.13 5.55 2.50
N LYS A 46 -0.07 4.98 3.69
CA LYS A 46 0.85 5.38 4.78
C LYS A 46 2.26 4.84 4.58
N ALA A 47 2.39 3.74 3.84
CA ALA A 47 3.67 3.19 3.44
C ALA A 47 3.54 2.32 2.18
N VAL A 48 4.68 2.04 1.56
CA VAL A 48 4.77 1.19 0.38
C VAL A 48 5.92 0.20 0.47
N PHE A 49 5.76 -0.97 -0.13
CA PHE A 49 6.81 -1.98 -0.26
C PHE A 49 6.83 -2.59 -1.66
N GLU A 50 8.03 -2.71 -2.22
CA GLU A 50 8.25 -3.50 -3.42
C GLU A 50 8.39 -4.99 -3.03
N LYS A 51 7.94 -5.89 -3.90
CA LYS A 51 8.18 -7.33 -3.78
C LYS A 51 9.58 -7.68 -4.33
N PRO A 52 10.34 -8.60 -3.69
CA PRO A 52 9.98 -9.33 -2.49
C PRO A 52 10.05 -8.44 -1.23
N VAL A 53 9.05 -8.59 -0.36
CA VAL A 53 8.93 -7.75 0.83
C VAL A 53 9.91 -8.21 1.90
N ASN A 54 10.71 -7.28 2.43
CA ASN A 54 11.48 -7.53 3.65
C ASN A 54 10.53 -7.55 4.86
N LEU A 55 10.32 -8.73 5.44
CA LEU A 55 9.37 -8.93 6.53
C LEU A 55 9.71 -8.14 7.79
N GLN A 56 10.99 -7.99 8.14
CA GLN A 56 11.39 -7.20 9.30
C GLN A 56 11.03 -5.72 9.10
N LYS A 57 11.27 -5.18 7.90
CA LYS A 57 10.87 -3.80 7.59
C LYS A 57 9.34 -3.62 7.60
N LEU A 58 8.60 -4.64 7.14
CA LEU A 58 7.13 -4.61 7.17
C LEU A 58 6.61 -4.59 8.61
N ILE A 59 7.08 -5.50 9.47
CA ILE A 59 6.68 -5.56 10.89
C ILE A 59 6.97 -4.24 11.57
N ASN A 60 8.19 -3.72 11.45
CA ASN A 60 8.57 -2.43 12.04
C ASN A 60 7.66 -1.29 11.55
N LYS A 61 7.23 -1.31 10.28
CA LYS A 61 6.33 -0.29 9.74
C LYS A 61 4.92 -0.43 10.30
N VAL A 62 4.41 -1.65 10.46
CA VAL A 62 3.12 -1.90 11.11
C VAL A 62 3.14 -1.39 12.55
N ASP A 63 4.17 -1.72 13.32
CA ASP A 63 4.32 -1.27 14.71
C ASP A 63 4.31 0.27 14.81
N LEU A 64 5.07 0.95 13.94
CA LEU A 64 5.07 2.41 13.88
C LEU A 64 3.68 2.98 13.60
N LEU A 65 2.96 2.42 12.62
CA LEU A 65 1.62 2.89 12.26
C LEU A 65 0.60 2.63 13.37
N LEU A 66 0.75 1.59 14.18
CA LEU A 66 -0.16 1.32 15.30
C LEU A 66 0.09 2.22 16.52
N MET A 67 1.28 2.81 16.63
CA MET A 67 1.64 3.75 17.70
C MET A 67 1.24 5.21 17.40
N GLU A 68 0.94 5.53 16.14
CA GLU A 68 0.35 6.81 15.69
C GLU A 68 -1.14 6.92 16.07
#